data_AF-A0A1M6H4D2-F1
#
_entry.id   AF-A0A1M6H4D2-F1
#
_cell.length_a   1.000
_cell.length_b   1.000
_cell.length_c   1.000
_cell.angle_alpha   90.00
_cell.angle_beta   90.00
_cell.angle_gamma   90.00
#
_symmetry.space_group_name_H-M   'P 1'
#
loop_
_entity.id
_entity.type
_entity.pdbx_description
1 polymer ?
#
loop_
_entity_poly.entity_id
_entity_poly.type
_entity_poly.pdbx_seq_one_letter_code
_entity_poly.pdbx_strand_id
1 'polypeptide(L)'
;MKKYLFSSGEVMYERNRKKLAEGVFVAEFLQYANVEPGAEYIGVGKLNDKEVEIRFSLADDQLEHVKMKYTYNILMQSDLLNASWKAYEITYI
;
A
#
# COMPACT_ATOMS: atom_id res chain seq x y z
N MET A 1 6.08 -12.51 5.86
CA MET A 1 5.07 -11.44 5.71
C MET A 1 3.85 -12.01 5.01
N LYS A 2 2.64 -11.57 5.36
CA LYS A 2 1.41 -12.10 4.75
C LYS A 2 1.08 -11.27 3.50
N LYS A 3 0.62 -11.94 2.44
CA LYS A 3 0.17 -11.31 1.19
C LYS A 3 -1.30 -10.93 1.30
N TYR A 4 -1.62 -9.69 0.96
CA TYR A 4 -2.96 -9.13 0.95
C TYR A 4 -3.32 -8.67 -0.46
N LEU A 5 -4.30 -9.35 -1.06
CA LEU A 5 -4.82 -9.01 -2.38
C LEU A 5 -5.84 -7.88 -2.28
N PHE A 6 -5.91 -7.06 -3.33
CA PHE A 6 -7.01 -6.12 -3.49
C PHE A 6 -8.28 -6.88 -3.88
N SER A 7 -9.41 -6.45 -3.32
CA SER A 7 -10.71 -7.01 -3.67
C SER A 7 -11.07 -6.66 -5.11
N SER A 8 -11.91 -7.46 -5.78
CA SER A 8 -12.34 -7.16 -7.16
C SER A 8 -12.96 -5.77 -7.31
N GLY A 9 -13.70 -5.29 -6.31
CA GLY A 9 -14.21 -3.92 -6.28
C GLY A 9 -13.10 -2.86 -6.21
N GLU A 10 -12.05 -3.08 -5.43
CA GLU A 10 -10.92 -2.15 -5.35
C GLU A 10 -10.18 -2.06 -6.69
N VAL A 11 -10.01 -3.18 -7.39
CA VAL A 11 -9.38 -3.22 -8.72
C VAL A 11 -10.29 -2.59 -9.78
N MET A 12 -11.59 -2.91 -9.76
CA MET A 12 -12.57 -2.39 -10.71
C MET A 12 -12.70 -0.87 -10.65
N TYR A 13 -12.65 -0.30 -9.44
CA TYR A 13 -12.67 1.15 -9.22
C TYR A 13 -11.26 1.77 -9.16
N GLU A 14 -10.23 1.05 -9.63
CA GLU A 14 -8.86 1.54 -9.76
C GLU A 14 -8.24 2.05 -8.44
N ARG A 15 -8.75 1.58 -7.29
CA ARG A 15 -8.29 1.94 -5.94
C ARG A 15 -6.98 1.26 -5.54
N ASN A 16 -6.48 0.36 -6.38
CA ASN A 16 -5.16 -0.25 -6.28
C ASN A 16 -4.06 0.57 -7.00
N ARG A 17 -4.33 1.83 -7.34
CA ARG A 17 -3.36 2.71 -8.00
C ARG A 17 -2.93 3.85 -7.10
N LYS A 18 -1.66 4.23 -7.17
CA LYS A 18 -1.11 5.41 -6.48
C LYS A 18 -0.27 6.22 -7.43
N LYS A 19 -0.45 7.55 -7.42
CA LYS A 19 0.41 8.47 -8.14
C LYS A 19 1.65 8.78 -7.29
N LEU A 20 2.82 8.49 -7.84
CA LEU A 20 4.14 8.79 -7.29
C LEU A 20 4.82 9.85 -8.16
N ALA A 21 5.99 10.34 -7.74
CA ALA A 21 6.74 11.31 -8.54
C ALA A 21 7.24 10.70 -9.86
N GLU A 22 7.52 9.40 -9.84
CA GLU A 22 8.07 8.58 -10.92
C GLU A 22 6.98 8.11 -11.90
N GLY A 23 5.69 8.20 -11.52
CA GLY A 23 4.58 7.81 -12.38
C GLY A 23 3.42 7.18 -11.61
N VAL A 24 2.67 6.31 -12.29
CA VAL A 24 1.52 5.61 -11.69
C VAL A 24 1.93 4.20 -11.28
N PHE A 25 1.89 3.94 -9.98
CA PHE A 25 2.05 2.61 -9.43
C PHE A 25 0.69 1.91 -9.39
N VAL A 26 0.62 0.72 -9.97
CA VAL A 26 -0.54 -0.17 -9.96
C VAL A 26 -0.17 -1.39 -9.12
N ALA A 27 -0.66 -1.42 -7.88
CA ALA A 27 -0.38 -2.49 -6.94
C ALA A 27 -1.22 -3.74 -7.27
N GLU A 28 -0.56 -4.89 -7.33
CA GLU A 28 -1.23 -6.18 -7.44
C GLU A 28 -1.55 -6.74 -6.04
N PHE A 29 -0.66 -6.49 -5.08
CA PHE A 29 -0.86 -6.88 -3.70
C PHE A 29 0.02 -6.07 -2.75
N LEU A 30 -0.34 -6.11 -1.47
CA LEU A 30 0.46 -5.58 -0.38
C LEU A 30 0.99 -6.74 0.49
N GLN A 31 2.14 -6.52 1.12
CA GLN A 31 2.69 -7.40 2.14
C GLN A 31 3.04 -6.59 3.38
N TYR A 32 2.62 -7.08 4.52
CA TYR A 32 2.98 -6.51 5.83
C TYR A 32 2.79 -7.60 6.90
N ALA A 33 3.38 -7.36 8.08
CA ALA A 33 3.24 -8.26 9.22
C ALA A 33 2.13 -7.80 10.18
N ASN A 34 2.10 -6.50 10.48
CA ASN A 34 1.14 -5.87 11.39
C ASN A 34 1.01 -4.38 11.08
N VAL A 35 0.05 -3.72 11.72
CA VAL A 35 -0.17 -2.26 11.62
C VAL A 35 0.27 -1.61 12.92
N GLU A 36 1.54 -1.22 12.99
CA GLU A 36 2.20 -0.67 14.18
C GLU A 36 3.07 0.55 13.84
N PRO A 37 3.46 1.39 14.81
CA PRO A 37 4.36 2.51 14.54
C PRO A 37 5.70 1.99 14.04
N GLY A 38 6.18 2.54 12.92
CA GLY A 38 7.40 2.04 12.26
C GLY A 38 7.19 0.74 11.47
N ALA A 39 5.95 0.27 11.29
CA ALA A 39 5.68 -0.85 10.40
C ALA A 39 6.07 -0.51 8.96
N GLU A 40 6.72 -1.47 8.32
CA GLU A 40 7.06 -1.41 6.90
C GLU A 40 6.01 -2.17 6.09
N TYR A 41 5.60 -1.56 4.98
CA TYR A 41 4.65 -2.11 4.04
C TYR A 41 5.34 -2.28 2.69
N ILE A 42 5.03 -3.37 2.01
CA ILE A 42 5.63 -3.69 0.71
C ILE A 42 4.50 -3.81 -0.31
N GLY A 43 4.44 -2.90 -1.27
CA GLY A 43 3.56 -3.00 -2.42
C GLY A 43 4.29 -3.64 -3.59
N VAL A 44 3.72 -4.68 -4.18
CA VAL A 44 4.25 -5.31 -5.39
C VAL A 44 3.26 -5.09 -6.53
N GLY A 45 3.78 -4.72 -7.70
CA GLY A 45 2.97 -4.52 -8.89
C GLY A 45 3.77 -3.84 -9.99
N LYS A 46 3.15 -2.89 -10.70
CA LYS A 46 3.77 -2.24 -11.86
C LYS A 46 3.84 -0.73 -11.70
N LEU A 47 4.99 -0.14 -12.03
CA LEU A 47 5.18 1.30 -12.14
C LEU A 47 5.54 1.64 -13.59
N ASN A 48 4.65 2.35 -14.29
CA ASN A 48 4.77 2.61 -15.72
C ASN A 48 5.09 1.33 -16.52
N ASP A 49 4.27 0.28 -16.31
CA ASP A 49 4.38 -1.04 -16.94
C ASP A 49 5.63 -1.88 -16.60
N LYS A 50 6.52 -1.39 -15.73
CA LYS A 50 7.65 -2.16 -15.20
C LYS A 50 7.31 -2.80 -13.88
N GLU A 51 7.68 -4.06 -13.68
CA GLU A 51 7.52 -4.74 -12.40
C GLU A 51 8.41 -4.08 -11.34
N VAL A 52 7.79 -3.74 -10.21
CA VAL A 52 8.48 -3.10 -9.09
C VAL A 52 7.96 -3.63 -7.75
N GLU A 53 8.86 -3.62 -6.79
CA GLU A 53 8.56 -3.70 -5.36
C GLU A 53 8.75 -2.30 -4.76
N ILE A 54 7.75 -1.79 -4.06
CA ILE A 54 7.81 -0.51 -3.35
C ILE A 54 7.68 -0.77 -1.86
N ARG A 55 8.74 -0.47 -1.11
CA ARG A 55 8.70 -0.48 0.35
C ARG A 55 8.33 0.90 0.83
N PHE A 56 7.35 1.01 1.72
CA PHE A 56 6.88 2.30 2.20
C PHE A 56 6.51 2.24 3.68
N SER A 57 6.55 3.41 4.31
CA SER A 57 6.07 3.65 5.67
C SER A 57 4.98 4.71 5.65
N LEU A 58 4.00 4.58 6.53
CA LEU A 58 2.90 5.54 6.65
C LEU A 58 3.35 6.80 7.37
N ALA A 59 2.78 7.94 6.99
CA ALA A 59 2.90 9.17 7.75
C ALA A 59 2.23 9.02 9.12
N ASP A 60 2.76 9.72 10.12
CA ASP A 60 2.32 9.61 11.51
C ASP A 60 0.82 9.98 11.65
N ASP A 61 0.31 10.93 10.86
CA ASP A 61 -1.10 11.33 10.84
C ASP A 61 -2.06 10.28 10.25
N GLN A 62 -1.55 9.37 9.43
CA GLN A 62 -2.35 8.29 8.82
C GLN A 62 -2.31 7.01 9.65
N LEU A 63 -1.27 6.84 10.46
CA LEU A 63 -1.06 5.63 11.24
C LEU A 63 -2.23 5.36 12.20
N GLU A 64 -2.74 6.37 12.90
CA GLU A 64 -3.88 6.22 13.82
C GLU A 64 -5.14 5.77 13.09
N HIS A 65 -5.42 6.35 11.92
CA HIS A 65 -6.60 6.00 11.13
C HIS A 65 -6.52 4.57 10.59
N VAL A 66 -5.36 4.16 10.08
CA VAL A 66 -5.12 2.79 9.59
C VAL A 66 -5.18 1.79 10.75
N LYS A 67 -4.58 2.10 11.91
CA LYS A 67 -4.67 1.27 13.12
C LYS A 67 -6.10 1.06 13.60
N MET A 68 -6.89 2.13 13.60
CA MET A 68 -8.30 2.07 13.97
C MET A 68 -9.06 1.09 13.05
N LYS A 69 -8.93 1.26 11.73
CA LYS A 69 -9.56 0.35 10.75
C LYS A 69 -9.08 -1.10 10.87
N TYR A 70 -7.79 -1.30 11.14
CA TYR A 70 -7.21 -2.62 11.35
C TYR A 70 -7.83 -3.31 12.57
N THR A 71 -7.93 -2.57 13.68
CA THR A 71 -8.55 -3.04 14.94
C THR A 71 -10.02 -3.43 14.75
N TYR A 72 -10.76 -2.65 13.95
CA TYR A 72 -12.15 -2.95 13.61
C TYR A 72 -12.32 -4.00 12.49
N ASN A 73 -11.22 -4.56 11.96
CA ASN A 73 -11.24 -5.54 10.86
C ASN A 73 -11.96 -5.03 9.59
N ILE A 74 -11.87 -3.72 9.34
CA ILE A 74 -12.46 -3.04 8.17
C ILE A 74 -11.39 -2.36 7.30
N LEU A 75 -10.11 -2.63 7.57
CA LEU A 75 -9.00 -2.07 6.79
C LEU A 75 -8.98 -2.66 5.38
N MET A 76 -9.18 -1.82 4.37
CA MET A 76 -9.01 -2.20 2.97
C MET A 76 -7.55 -1.99 2.53
N GLN A 77 -7.12 -2.72 1.50
CA GLN A 77 -5.73 -2.59 1.02
C GLN A 77 -5.51 -1.26 0.31
N SER A 78 -6.56 -0.74 -0.33
CA SER A 78 -6.60 0.62 -0.86
C SER A 78 -6.48 1.70 0.21
N ASP A 79 -6.90 1.46 1.46
CA ASP A 79 -6.70 2.43 2.55
C ASP A 79 -5.21 2.59 2.85
N LEU A 80 -4.46 1.47 2.91
CA LEU A 80 -3.01 1.47 3.11
C LEU A 80 -2.26 2.09 1.92
N LEU A 81 -2.64 1.68 0.70
CA LEU A 81 -1.97 2.16 -0.51
C LEU A 81 -2.17 3.67 -0.70
N ASN A 82 -3.39 4.16 -0.50
CA ASN A 82 -3.73 5.57 -0.76
C ASN A 82 -3.45 6.51 0.41
N ALA A 83 -3.12 5.99 1.59
CA ALA A 83 -2.65 6.81 2.71
C ALA A 83 -1.39 7.60 2.34
N SER A 84 -1.18 8.71 3.05
CA SER A 84 0.07 9.48 3.00
C SER A 84 1.25 8.62 3.44
N TRP A 85 2.29 8.60 2.62
CA TRP A 85 3.53 7.88 2.89
C TRP A 85 4.58 8.85 3.43
N LYS A 86 5.26 8.44 4.49
CA LYS A 86 6.38 9.19 5.08
C LYS A 86 7.63 9.09 4.21
N ALA A 87 7.92 7.87 3.76
CA ALA A 87 9.01 7.54 2.87
C ALA A 87 8.64 6.29 2.08
N TYR A 88 9.22 6.16 0.89
CA TYR A 88 9.15 4.94 0.09
C TYR A 88 10.45 4.73 -0.68
N GLU A 89 10.73 3.47 -0.99
CA GLU A 89 11.85 3.02 -1.80
C GLU A 89 11.33 2.11 -2.90
N ILE A 90 11.77 2.36 -4.14
CA ILE A 90 11.37 1.60 -5.33
C ILE A 90 12.51 0.68 -5.73
N THR A 91 12.22 -0.61 -5.87
CA THR A 91 13.12 -1.63 -6.41
C THR A 91 12.53 -2.19 -7.68
N TYR A 92 13.25 -2.09 -8.80
CA TYR A 92 12.86 -2.74 -10.06
C TYR A 92 13.25 -4.21 -10.02
N ILE A 93 12.33 -5.08 -10.47
CA ILE A 93 12.52 -6.55 -10.50
C ILE A 93 12.47 -7.10 -11.92
#